data_AF-A0A6V7MCG5-F1
#
_entry.id   AF-A0A6V7MCG5-F1
#
_cell.length_a   1.000
_cell.length_b   1.000
_cell.length_c   1.000
_cell.angle_alpha   90.00
_cell.angle_beta   90.00
_cell.angle_gamma   90.00
#
_symmetry.space_group_name_H-M   'P 1'
#
loop_
_entity.id
_entity.type
_entity.pdbx_description
1 polymer ?
#
loop_
_entity_poly.entity_id
_entity_poly.type
_entity_poly.pdbx_seq_one_letter_code
_entity_poly.pdbx_strand_id
1 'polypeptide(L)'
;GFFLTVSPETIQRVAKHALDTSKVFMMNLSAPFLCEFYKEPMLAALPYVDILFGNETEADTFAKVNNLETTDRKEIAMKIAQMPKLNETRKRIVVITQGPDNVIVIKDDKVTEYPVVRIAEEKVVDTNGAGDAFVG
;
A
#
# COMPACT_ATOMS: atom_id res chain seq x y z
N GLY A 1 7.00 -13.51 1.89
CA GLY A 1 7.37 -13.46 3.32
C GLY A 1 7.42 -12.02 3.78
N PHE A 2 7.11 -11.72 5.04
CA PHE A 2 6.91 -10.35 5.51
C PHE A 2 8.19 -9.75 6.10
N PHE A 3 8.91 -8.91 5.35
CA PHE A 3 10.18 -8.34 5.82
C PHE A 3 10.04 -7.49 7.10
N LEU A 4 8.87 -6.88 7.34
CA LEU A 4 8.57 -6.15 8.57
C LEU A 4 8.65 -7.04 9.83
N THR A 5 8.46 -8.35 9.71
CA THR A 5 8.56 -9.29 10.84
C THR A 5 9.96 -9.89 11.00
N VAL A 6 10.81 -9.78 9.98
CA VAL A 6 12.11 -10.46 9.92
C VAL A 6 13.25 -9.47 10.12
N SER A 7 13.24 -8.35 9.38
CA SER A 7 14.31 -7.35 9.45
C SER A 7 13.83 -5.97 8.98
N PRO A 8 13.14 -5.20 9.86
CA PRO A 8 12.83 -3.79 9.62
C PRO A 8 14.05 -2.94 9.25
N GLU A 9 15.22 -3.24 9.83
CA GLU A 9 16.48 -2.55 9.54
C GLU A 9 16.89 -2.68 8.07
N THR A 10 16.66 -3.85 7.46
CA THR A 10 16.94 -4.07 6.04
C THR A 10 16.02 -3.20 5.17
N ILE A 11 14.72 -3.11 5.51
CA ILE A 11 13.79 -2.21 4.82
C ILE A 11 14.32 -0.77 4.88
N GLN A 12 14.67 -0.28 6.08
CA GLN A 12 15.20 1.07 6.26
C GLN A 12 16.49 1.31 5.46
N ARG A 13 17.41 0.35 5.46
CA ARG A 13 18.68 0.46 4.74
C ARG A 13 18.49 0.57 3.23
N VAL A 14 17.59 -0.23 2.66
CA VAL A 14 17.24 -0.23 1.23
C VAL A 14 16.45 1.02 0.87
N ALA A 15 15.47 1.40 1.68
CA ALA A 15 14.64 2.59 1.48
C ALA A 15 15.49 3.87 1.49
N LYS A 16 16.43 3.99 2.43
CA LYS A 16 17.40 5.10 2.46
C LYS A 16 18.29 5.11 1.23
N HIS A 17 18.82 3.95 0.80
CA HIS A 17 19.62 3.89 -0.42
C HIS A 17 18.82 4.32 -1.66
N ALA A 18 17.54 3.93 -1.75
CA ALA A 18 16.68 4.35 -2.85
C ALA A 18 16.48 5.87 -2.85
N LEU A 19 16.24 6.48 -1.69
CA LEU A 19 16.17 7.94 -1.54
C LEU A 19 17.48 8.62 -1.99
N ASP A 20 18.61 8.20 -1.42
CA ASP A 20 19.94 8.78 -1.69
C ASP A 20 20.35 8.67 -3.17
N THR A 21 19.82 7.69 -3.89
CA THR A 21 20.11 7.44 -5.31
C THR A 21 18.96 7.79 -6.25
N SER A 22 17.94 8.49 -5.75
CA SER A 22 16.77 8.90 -6.55
C SER A 22 16.05 7.75 -7.26
N LYS A 23 16.07 6.55 -6.67
CA LYS A 23 15.34 5.37 -7.16
C LYS A 23 13.93 5.33 -6.59
N VAL A 24 13.04 4.60 -7.26
CA VAL A 24 11.70 4.30 -6.74
C VAL A 24 11.84 3.28 -5.60
N PHE A 25 11.22 3.56 -4.45
CA PHE A 25 11.01 2.56 -3.40
C PHE A 25 9.52 2.21 -3.30
N MET A 26 9.20 0.92 -3.38
CA MET A 26 7.82 0.43 -3.33
C MET A 26 7.65 -0.52 -2.14
N MET A 27 6.45 -0.54 -1.56
CA MET A 27 6.11 -1.41 -0.45
C MET A 27 4.66 -1.88 -0.57
N ASN A 28 4.36 -3.05 -0.01
CA ASN A 28 3.00 -3.57 0.11
C ASN A 28 2.62 -3.64 1.60
N LEU A 29 1.39 -3.25 1.96
CA LEU A 29 0.84 -3.43 3.32
C LEU A 29 0.79 -4.91 3.72
N SER A 30 0.63 -5.79 2.72
CA SER A 30 0.80 -7.24 2.71
C SER A 30 -0.15 -8.06 3.58
N ALA A 31 -0.53 -7.59 4.77
CA ALA A 31 -1.53 -8.23 5.62
C ALA A 31 -2.04 -7.30 6.75
N PRO A 32 -3.30 -7.47 7.21
CA PRO A 32 -3.86 -6.72 8.33
C PRO A 32 -3.02 -6.78 9.61
N PHE A 33 -2.50 -7.96 9.96
CA PHE A 33 -1.70 -8.15 11.18
C PHE A 33 -0.41 -7.30 11.16
N LEU A 34 0.15 -6.99 9.98
CA LEU A 34 1.31 -6.11 9.89
C LEU A 34 0.94 -4.67 10.22
N CYS A 35 -0.24 -4.22 9.79
CA CYS A 35 -0.76 -2.91 10.15
C CYS A 35 -1.00 -2.81 11.66
N GLU A 36 -1.48 -3.88 12.30
CA GLU A 36 -1.80 -3.90 13.74
C GLU A 36 -0.55 -4.03 14.62
N PHE A 37 0.28 -5.04 14.39
CA PHE A 37 1.38 -5.42 15.29
C PHE A 37 2.73 -4.85 14.87
N TYR A 38 2.88 -4.46 13.61
CA TYR A 38 4.12 -3.91 13.05
C TYR A 38 3.94 -2.47 12.53
N LYS A 39 3.00 -1.74 13.15
CA LYS A 39 2.69 -0.34 12.85
C LYS A 39 3.93 0.55 12.89
N GLU A 40 4.70 0.48 13.98
CA GLU A 40 5.88 1.34 14.16
C GLU A 40 6.92 1.19 13.04
N PRO A 41 7.43 -0.03 12.72
CA PRO A 41 8.37 -0.17 11.61
C PRO A 41 7.75 0.15 10.25
N MET A 42 6.45 -0.11 10.05
CA MET A 42 5.74 0.28 8.83
C MET A 42 5.70 1.80 8.65
N LEU A 43 5.32 2.54 9.70
CA LEU A 43 5.30 4.00 9.69
C LEU A 43 6.70 4.61 9.60
N ALA A 44 7.72 3.94 10.15
CA ALA A 44 9.10 4.37 9.96
C ALA A 44 9.55 4.22 8.49
N ALA A 45 9.04 3.23 7.76
CA ALA A 45 9.38 3.01 6.35
C ALA A 45 8.56 3.91 5.41
N LEU A 46 7.31 4.22 5.77
CA LEU A 46 6.35 4.94 4.93
C LEU A 46 6.89 6.26 4.34
N PRO A 47 7.67 7.11 5.05
CA PRO A 47 8.22 8.35 4.50
C PRO A 47 9.13 8.17 3.28
N TYR A 48 9.69 6.98 3.09
CA TYR A 48 10.54 6.63 1.94
C TYR A 48 9.74 6.04 0.77
N VAL A 49 8.51 5.59 1.00
CA VAL A 49 7.70 4.86 0.02
C VAL A 49 7.17 5.81 -1.06
N ASP A 50 7.55 5.54 -2.30
CA ASP A 50 7.03 6.23 -3.49
C ASP A 50 5.74 5.60 -4.00
N ILE A 51 5.61 4.26 -3.95
CA ILE A 51 4.39 3.54 -4.32
C ILE A 51 4.03 2.55 -3.22
N LEU A 52 2.83 2.73 -2.64
CA LEU A 52 2.29 1.83 -1.65
C LEU A 52 1.14 1.03 -2.25
N PHE A 53 1.24 -0.29 -2.15
CA PHE A 53 0.17 -1.22 -2.51
C PHE A 53 -0.53 -1.74 -1.26
N GLY A 54 -1.80 -2.06 -1.39
CA GLY A 54 -2.55 -2.85 -0.42
C GLY A 54 -3.89 -3.29 -1.00
N ASN A 55 -4.59 -4.16 -0.28
CA ASN A 55 -5.98 -4.48 -0.58
C ASN A 55 -6.94 -3.73 0.35
N GLU A 56 -8.23 -3.94 0.13
CA GLU A 56 -9.29 -3.31 0.89
C GLU A 56 -9.20 -3.57 2.40
N THR A 57 -8.87 -4.80 2.79
CA THR A 57 -8.86 -5.20 4.21
C THR A 57 -7.66 -4.56 4.91
N GLU A 58 -6.51 -4.56 4.24
CA GLU A 58 -5.30 -3.89 4.73
C GLU A 58 -5.49 -2.38 4.86
N ALA A 59 -6.15 -1.74 3.88
CA ALA A 59 -6.45 -0.32 3.92
C ALA A 59 -7.39 0.03 5.09
N ASP A 60 -8.46 -0.75 5.27
CA ASP A 60 -9.43 -0.56 6.35
C ASP A 60 -8.75 -0.74 7.73
N THR A 61 -7.89 -1.77 7.88
CA THR A 61 -7.09 -1.98 9.09
C THR A 61 -6.09 -0.85 9.32
N PHE A 62 -5.36 -0.42 8.28
CA PHE A 62 -4.42 0.69 8.38
C PHE A 62 -5.12 1.97 8.85
N ALA A 63 -6.30 2.27 8.30
CA ALA A 63 -7.09 3.43 8.68
C ALA A 63 -7.50 3.39 10.15
N LYS A 64 -7.98 2.22 10.61
CA LYS A 64 -8.38 2.00 12.01
C LYS A 64 -7.21 2.20 12.97
N VAL A 65 -6.07 1.55 12.74
CA VAL A 65 -4.93 1.61 13.68
C VAL A 65 -4.19 2.95 13.66
N ASN A 66 -4.33 3.73 12.58
CA ASN A 66 -3.79 5.08 12.46
C ASN A 66 -4.80 6.18 12.77
N ASN A 67 -6.02 5.84 13.23
CA ASN A 67 -7.08 6.78 13.56
C ASN A 67 -7.36 7.77 12.43
N LEU A 68 -7.51 7.29 11.19
CA LEU A 68 -7.79 8.14 10.04
C LEU A 68 -9.24 8.66 9.98
N GLU A 69 -10.11 8.25 10.91
CA GLU A 69 -11.49 8.74 11.06
C GLU A 69 -12.36 8.63 9.79
N THR A 70 -12.14 7.59 8.98
CA THR A 70 -12.95 7.33 7.78
C THR A 70 -12.94 5.83 7.46
N THR A 71 -13.99 5.38 6.78
CA THR A 71 -14.14 4.04 6.20
C THR A 71 -14.25 4.10 4.67
N ASP A 72 -14.20 5.29 4.06
CA ASP A 72 -14.16 5.44 2.60
C ASP A 72 -12.74 5.15 2.12
N ARG A 73 -12.56 4.08 1.36
CA ARG A 73 -11.25 3.63 0.85
C ARG A 73 -10.58 4.64 -0.07
N LYS A 74 -11.33 5.50 -0.77
CA LYS A 74 -10.76 6.60 -1.57
C LYS A 74 -10.16 7.66 -0.65
N GLU A 75 -10.87 8.00 0.43
CA GLU A 75 -10.36 8.92 1.45
C GLU A 75 -9.18 8.33 2.22
N ILE A 76 -9.23 7.04 2.59
CA ILE A 76 -8.14 6.32 3.23
C ILE A 76 -6.89 6.40 2.35
N ALA A 77 -7.01 6.01 1.07
CA ALA A 77 -5.90 6.06 0.13
C ALA A 77 -5.36 7.49 -0.03
N MET A 78 -6.23 8.50 -0.10
CA MET A 78 -5.83 9.91 -0.19
C MET A 78 -5.05 10.36 1.06
N LYS A 79 -5.56 10.05 2.26
CA LYS A 79 -4.89 10.38 3.52
C LYS A 79 -3.52 9.72 3.60
N ILE A 80 -3.39 8.45 3.19
CA ILE A 80 -2.10 7.75 3.13
C ILE A 80 -1.14 8.42 2.13
N ALA A 81 -1.63 8.82 0.95
CA ALA A 81 -0.81 9.52 -0.04
C ALA A 81 -0.26 10.85 0.47
N GLN A 82 -1.03 11.53 1.34
CA GLN A 82 -0.68 12.81 1.96
C GLN A 82 0.14 12.70 3.26
N MET A 83 0.34 11.50 3.80
CA MET A 83 1.21 11.32 4.97
C MET A 83 2.65 11.75 4.68
N PRO A 84 3.43 12.15 5.71
CA PRO A 84 4.79 12.67 5.54
C PRO A 84 5.66 11.83 4.60
N LYS A 85 6.46 12.50 3.77
CA LYS A 85 7.35 11.89 2.77
C LYS A 85 8.67 12.66 2.73
N LEU A 86 9.79 11.93 2.64
CA LEU A 86 11.13 12.52 2.63
C LEU A 86 11.57 12.99 1.24
N ASN A 87 11.17 12.27 0.20
CA ASN A 87 11.46 12.69 -1.17
C ASN A 87 10.43 13.74 -1.63
N GLU A 88 10.84 15.00 -1.67
CA GLU A 88 10.03 16.15 -2.09
C GLU A 88 9.81 16.24 -3.61
N THR A 89 10.61 15.55 -4.42
CA THR A 89 10.53 15.62 -5.89
C THR A 89 9.41 14.76 -6.48
N ARG A 90 8.86 13.82 -5.70
CA ARG A 90 7.83 12.87 -6.14
C ARG A 90 6.80 12.69 -5.04
N LYS A 91 5.51 12.81 -5.36
CA LYS A 91 4.43 12.49 -4.43
C LYS A 91 4.26 10.97 -4.30
N ARG A 92 3.71 10.51 -3.16
CA ARG A 92 3.40 9.09 -2.96
C ARG A 92 2.20 8.70 -3.84
N ILE A 93 2.32 7.57 -4.52
CA ILE A 93 1.22 6.88 -5.19
C ILE A 93 0.69 5.81 -4.25
N VAL A 94 -0.62 5.71 -4.11
CA VAL A 94 -1.28 4.65 -3.32
C VAL A 94 -2.22 3.89 -4.23
N VAL A 95 -2.10 2.56 -4.22
CA VAL A 95 -2.91 1.65 -5.03
C VAL A 95 -3.61 0.66 -4.12
N ILE A 96 -4.95 0.70 -4.11
CA ILE A 96 -5.79 -0.21 -3.31
C ILE A 96 -6.59 -1.11 -4.25
N THR A 97 -6.34 -2.42 -4.20
CA THR A 97 -7.16 -3.43 -4.87
C THR A 97 -8.40 -3.75 -4.05
N GLN A 98 -9.48 -4.22 -4.69
CA GLN A 98 -10.77 -4.49 -4.04
C GLN A 98 -11.44 -5.77 -4.57
N GLY A 99 -10.68 -6.85 -4.71
CA GLY A 99 -11.15 -8.08 -5.36
C GLY A 99 -11.73 -7.81 -6.76
N PRO A 100 -13.04 -8.07 -7.01
CA PRO A 100 -13.68 -7.85 -8.30
C PRO A 100 -14.13 -6.39 -8.55
N ASP A 101 -13.98 -5.50 -7.57
CA ASP A 101 -14.34 -4.09 -7.69
C ASP A 101 -13.17 -3.25 -8.22
N ASN A 102 -13.43 -1.98 -8.50
CA ASN A 102 -12.45 -1.08 -9.10
C ASN A 102 -11.18 -0.98 -8.25
N VAL A 103 -10.02 -0.97 -8.90
CA VAL A 103 -8.75 -0.59 -8.26
C VAL A 103 -8.74 0.92 -8.06
N ILE A 104 -8.49 1.37 -6.83
CA ILE A 104 -8.36 2.78 -6.48
C ILE A 104 -6.89 3.17 -6.59
N VAL A 105 -6.61 4.26 -7.31
CA VAL A 105 -5.26 4.81 -7.45
C VAL A 105 -5.27 6.29 -7.10
N ILE A 106 -4.45 6.66 -6.11
CA ILE A 106 -4.14 8.06 -5.81
C ILE A 106 -2.81 8.42 -6.45
N LYS A 107 -2.82 9.43 -7.31
CA LYS A 107 -1.62 10.00 -7.91
C LYS A 107 -1.80 11.51 -8.05
N ASP A 108 -0.79 12.27 -7.65
CA ASP A 108 -0.78 13.73 -7.73
C ASP A 108 -2.02 14.38 -7.07
N ASP A 109 -2.40 13.87 -5.88
CA ASP A 109 -3.60 14.25 -5.12
C ASP A 109 -4.93 14.06 -5.86
N LYS A 110 -4.95 13.18 -6.87
CA LYS A 110 -6.16 12.83 -7.63
C LYS A 110 -6.49 11.36 -7.45
N VAL A 111 -7.78 11.09 -7.24
CA VAL A 111 -8.34 9.75 -7.23
C VAL A 111 -8.66 9.35 -8.67
N THR A 112 -8.22 8.17 -9.07
CA THR A 112 -8.62 7.50 -10.30
C THR A 112 -9.03 6.07 -9.98
N GLU A 113 -10.00 5.54 -10.73
CA GLU A 113 -10.52 4.20 -10.56
C GLU A 113 -10.33 3.41 -11.85
N TYR A 114 -9.83 2.19 -11.72
CA TYR A 114 -9.63 1.28 -12.85
C TYR A 114 -10.55 0.08 -12.68
N PRO A 115 -11.54 -0.11 -13.58
CA PRO A 115 -12.46 -1.22 -13.47
C PRO A 115 -11.74 -2.56 -13.70
N VAL A 116 -12.03 -3.54 -12.85
CA VAL A 116 -11.57 -4.91 -13.02
C VAL A 116 -12.58 -5.64 -13.90
N VAL A 117 -12.09 -6.36 -14.91
CA VAL A 117 -12.94 -7.23 -15.72
C VAL A 117 -13.40 -8.38 -14.86
N ARG A 118 -14.71 -8.41 -14.54
CA ARG A 118 -15.28 -9.48 -13.73
C ARG A 118 -15.17 -10.82 -14.45
N ILE A 119 -14.62 -11.79 -13.74
CA ILE A 119 -14.56 -13.19 -14.15
C ILE A 119 -15.71 -13.89 -13.42
N ALA A 120 -16.42 -14.77 -14.12
CA ALA A 120 -17.46 -15.58 -13.50
C ALA A 120 -16.85 -16.46 -12.39
N GLU A 121 -17.52 -16.56 -11.23
CA GLU A 121 -16.97 -17.20 -10.03
C GLU A 121 -16.51 -18.64 -10.29
N GLU A 122 -17.23 -19.38 -11.14
CA GLU A 122 -16.88 -20.75 -11.52
C GLU A 122 -15.56 -20.89 -12.30
N LYS A 123 -15.03 -19.78 -12.83
CA LYS A 123 -13.73 -19.73 -13.50
C LYS A 123 -12.60 -19.31 -12.54
N VAL A 124 -12.92 -18.88 -11.33
CA VAL A 124 -11.94 -18.54 -10.29
C VAL A 124 -11.61 -19.79 -9.50
N VAL A 125 -10.52 -20.45 -9.88
CA VAL A 125 -10.07 -21.70 -9.23
C VAL A 125 -9.34 -21.41 -7.91
N ASP A 126 -8.57 -20.33 -7.85
CA ASP A 126 -7.82 -19.90 -6.67
C ASP A 126 -7.61 -18.39 -6.69
N THR A 127 -7.65 -17.75 -5.53
CA THR A 127 -7.35 -16.32 -5.31
C THR A 127 -6.02 -16.11 -4.59
N ASN A 128 -5.36 -17.19 -4.14
CA ASN A 128 -4.05 -17.10 -3.50
C ASN A 128 -3.03 -16.48 -4.45
N GLY A 129 -2.33 -15.46 -3.96
CA GLY A 129 -1.33 -14.75 -4.76
C GLY A 129 -1.91 -13.81 -5.82
N ALA A 130 -3.23 -13.59 -5.88
CA ALA A 130 -3.80 -12.61 -6.82
C ALA A 130 -3.23 -11.20 -6.60
N GLY A 131 -3.03 -10.79 -5.34
CA GLY A 131 -2.36 -9.54 -5.00
C GLY A 131 -0.88 -9.51 -5.38
N ASP A 132 -0.18 -10.63 -5.24
CA ASP A 132 1.23 -10.74 -5.66
C ASP A 132 1.34 -10.64 -7.20
N ALA A 133 0.44 -11.30 -7.93
CA ALA A 133 0.35 -11.24 -9.38
C ALA A 133 -0.06 -9.86 -9.90
N PHE A 134 -0.86 -9.10 -9.14
CA PHE A 134 -1.20 -7.72 -9.47
C PHE A 134 0.02 -6.78 -9.37
N VAL A 135 0.91 -7.02 -8.41
CA VAL A 135 2.12 -6.20 -8.20
C VAL A 135 3.28 -6.60 -9.11
N GLY A 136 3.36 -7.88 -9.50
CA GLY A 136 4.43 -8.44 -10.35
C GLY A 136 4.44 -7.93 -11.79
#